data_AF-A0A7M1LHA4-F1
#
_entry.id   AF-A0A7M1LHA4-F1
#
_cell.length_a   1.000
_cell.length_b   1.000
_cell.length_c   1.000
_cell.angle_alpha   90.00
_cell.angle_beta   90.00
_cell.angle_gamma   90.00
#
_symmetry.space_group_name_H-M   'P 1'
#
loop_
_entity.id
_entity.type
_entity.pdbx_description
1 polymer ?
#
loop_
_entity_poly.entity_id
_entity_poly.type
_entity_poly.pdbx_seq_one_letter_code
_entity_poly.pdbx_strand_id
1 'polypeptide(L)'
;MTGNSKYLYLEMADIVQTDIEKIPEKKIRRKDSNGKLNIKTIPAVYQLHMFLADGTYYTISYDEKADAVSAKTEIEHYLKRNE
;
A
#
# COMPACT_ATOMS: atom_id res chain seq x y z
N MET A 1 -6.83 11.99 28.02
CA MET A 1 -7.64 11.73 26.81
C MET A 1 -6.85 10.76 25.94
N THR A 2 -7.42 9.57 25.73
CA THR A 2 -6.85 8.43 24.99
C THR A 2 -6.90 8.69 23.48
N GLY A 3 -5.75 8.97 22.86
CA GLY A 3 -5.59 9.04 21.41
C GLY A 3 -5.16 7.69 20.84
N ASN A 4 -6.11 6.76 20.75
CA ASN A 4 -5.97 5.51 20.02
C ASN A 4 -6.39 5.70 18.56
N SER A 5 -5.42 5.97 17.67
CA SER A 5 -5.51 5.58 16.26
C SER A 5 -4.16 5.84 15.60
N LYS A 6 -3.38 4.76 15.48
CA LYS A 6 -2.09 4.68 14.80
C LYS A 6 -2.24 4.70 13.26
N TYR A 7 -3.33 5.30 12.77
CA TYR A 7 -3.63 5.44 11.37
C TYR A 7 -3.17 6.82 10.95
N LEU A 8 -2.34 6.82 9.91
CA LEU A 8 -1.83 7.99 9.22
C LEU A 8 -3.02 8.86 8.79
N TYR A 9 -3.39 9.84 9.65
CA TYR A 9 -4.15 11.01 9.22
C TYR A 9 -3.20 11.85 8.37
N LEU A 10 -2.89 11.36 7.17
CA LEU A 10 -2.71 12.30 6.07
C LEU A 10 -3.98 13.12 6.08
N GLU A 11 -3.86 14.45 6.08
CA GLU A 11 -5.01 15.29 5.79
C GLU A 11 -5.47 14.88 4.39
N MET A 12 -6.42 13.95 4.34
CA MET A 12 -6.87 13.31 3.10
C MET A 12 -7.39 14.36 2.12
N ALA A 13 -7.67 15.59 2.60
CA ALA A 13 -7.94 16.79 1.82
C ALA A 13 -6.93 17.06 0.70
N ASP A 14 -5.67 16.62 0.83
CA ASP A 14 -4.65 16.87 -0.19
C ASP A 14 -4.52 15.74 -1.22
N ILE A 15 -5.21 14.60 -1.04
CA ILE A 15 -5.13 13.46 -1.96
C ILE A 15 -5.89 13.81 -3.25
N VAL A 16 -5.18 13.85 -4.38
CA VAL A 16 -5.76 14.17 -5.70
C VAL A 16 -6.01 12.93 -6.56
N GLN A 17 -5.29 11.84 -6.30
CA GLN A 17 -5.43 10.61 -7.08
C GLN A 17 -5.09 9.38 -6.22
N THR A 18 -5.82 8.29 -6.47
CA THR A 18 -5.51 6.98 -5.89
C THR A 18 -5.50 5.88 -6.94
N ASP A 19 -4.56 4.93 -6.82
CA ASP A 19 -4.46 3.78 -7.70
C ASP A 19 -4.12 2.50 -6.93
N ILE A 20 -4.45 1.33 -7.50
CA ILE A 20 -4.11 0.03 -6.90
C ILE A 20 -3.29 -0.78 -7.90
N GLU A 21 -2.08 -1.13 -7.50
CA GLU A 21 -1.18 -1.98 -8.27
C GLU A 21 -1.01 -3.35 -7.61
N LYS A 22 -1.04 -4.42 -8.41
CA LYS A 22 -0.66 -5.76 -7.92
C LYS A 22 0.84 -5.96 -8.12
N ILE A 23 1.57 -6.11 -7.03
CA ILE A 23 2.97 -6.53 -7.04
C ILE A 23 3.01 -8.06 -7.03
N PRO A 24 3.52 -8.71 -8.09
CA PRO A 24 3.53 -10.17 -8.19
C PRO A 24 4.51 -10.81 -7.21
N GLU A 25 4.28 -12.09 -6.90
CA GLU A 25 5.19 -12.90 -6.09
C GLU A 25 6.59 -12.91 -6.72
N LYS A 26 7.62 -12.74 -5.89
CA LYS A 26 9.03 -12.77 -6.33
C LYS A 26 9.80 -13.88 -5.63
N LYS A 27 10.41 -14.77 -6.41
CA LYS A 27 11.32 -15.81 -5.90
C LYS A 27 12.77 -15.38 -6.08
N ILE A 28 13.48 -15.22 -4.97
CA ILE A 28 14.90 -14.91 -4.94
C ILE A 28 15.67 -16.22 -4.71
N ARG A 29 16.54 -16.57 -5.66
CA ARG A 29 17.41 -17.75 -5.58
C ARG A 29 18.83 -17.30 -5.31
N ARG A 30 19.44 -17.79 -4.23
CA ARG A 30 20.86 -17.52 -3.89
C ARG A 30 21.52 -18.81 -3.45
N LYS A 31 22.71 -19.08 -3.97
CA LYS A 31 23.58 -20.12 -3.41
C LYS A 31 24.38 -19.51 -2.25
N ASP A 32 24.51 -20.24 -1.15
CA ASP A 32 25.45 -19.87 -0.10
C ASP A 32 26.89 -20.28 -0.45
N SER A 33 27.84 -19.95 0.42
CA SER A 33 29.27 -20.26 0.26
C SER A 33 29.56 -21.76 0.12
N ASN A 34 28.64 -22.63 0.55
CA ASN A 34 28.78 -24.08 0.52
C ASN A 34 28.06 -24.69 -0.70
N GLY A 35 27.54 -23.86 -1.61
CA GLY A 35 26.86 -24.28 -2.83
C GLY A 35 25.40 -24.71 -2.63
N LYS A 36 24.84 -24.62 -1.42
CA LYS A 36 23.45 -24.96 -1.15
C LYS A 36 22.54 -23.85 -1.68
N LEU A 37 21.50 -24.24 -2.41
CA LEU A 37 20.50 -23.33 -2.95
C LEU A 37 19.49 -22.92 -1.86
N ASN A 38 19.41 -21.62 -1.60
CA ASN A 38 18.39 -21.01 -0.76
C ASN A 38 17.38 -20.27 -1.65
N ILE A 39 16.09 -20.56 -1.47
CA ILE A 39 14.98 -19.94 -2.20
C ILE A 39 14.15 -19.13 -1.20
N LYS A 40 14.11 -17.81 -1.37
CA LYS A 40 13.23 -16.91 -0.61
C LYS A 40 12.06 -16.50 -1.50
N THR A 41 10.84 -16.79 -1.07
CA THR A 41 9.61 -16.31 -1.72
C THR A 41 9.14 -15.03 -1.03
N ILE A 42 8.98 -13.96 -1.80
CA ILE A 42 8.30 -12.72 -1.38
C ILE A 42 6.87 -12.83 -1.92
N PRO A 43 5.85 -12.83 -1.05
CA PRO A 43 4.46 -12.99 -1.48
C PRO A 43 4.02 -11.85 -2.40
N ALA A 44 3.00 -12.10 -3.21
CA ALA A 44 2.32 -11.04 -3.94
C ALA A 44 1.59 -10.12 -2.94
N VAL A 45 1.58 -8.82 -3.23
CA VAL A 45 0.86 -7.81 -2.43
C VAL A 45 0.13 -6.85 -3.36
N TYR A 46 -0.90 -6.19 -2.85
CA TYR A 46 -1.58 -5.08 -3.50
C TYR A 46 -1.11 -3.78 -2.86
N GLN A 47 -0.65 -2.83 -3.68
CA GLN A 47 -0.23 -1.52 -3.22
C GLN A 47 -1.29 -0.50 -3.59
N LEU A 48 -1.81 0.19 -2.56
CA LEU A 48 -2.61 1.39 -2.73
C LEU A 48 -1.68 2.59 -2.76
N HIS A 49 -1.71 3.27 -3.90
CA HIS A 49 -0.95 4.45 -4.23
C HIS A 49 -1.81 5.69 -3.99
N MET A 50 -1.31 6.66 -3.22
CA MET A 50 -1.97 7.93 -2.95
C MET A 50 -1.05 9.07 -3.37
N PHE A 51 -1.55 9.94 -4.25
CA PHE A 51 -0.84 11.11 -4.75
C PHE A 51 -1.46 12.36 -4.14
N LEU A 52 -0.62 13.19 -3.52
CA LEU A 52 -1.03 14.48 -2.98
C LEU A 52 -0.77 15.61 -3.98
N ALA A 53 -1.51 16.71 -3.81
CA ALA A 53 -1.39 17.91 -4.64
C ALA A 53 0.02 18.54 -4.62
N ASP A 54 0.76 18.37 -3.52
CA ASP A 54 2.14 18.85 -3.34
C ASP A 54 3.20 17.98 -4.05
N GLY A 55 2.76 16.90 -4.71
CA GLY A 55 3.63 15.91 -5.37
C GLY A 55 4.13 14.81 -4.45
N THR A 56 3.73 14.80 -3.17
CA THR A 56 4.06 13.72 -2.23
C THR A 56 3.30 12.46 -2.62
N TYR A 57 3.96 11.31 -2.47
CA TYR A 57 3.44 10.00 -2.84
C TYR A 57 3.55 9.01 -1.68
N TYR A 58 2.44 8.38 -1.32
CA TYR A 58 2.35 7.37 -0.27
C TYR A 58 1.90 6.03 -0.83
N THR A 59 2.43 4.95 -0.26
CA THR A 59 2.03 3.58 -0.58
C THR A 59 1.65 2.82 0.67
N ILE A 60 0.54 2.09 0.61
CA ILE A 60 0.11 1.14 1.63
C ILE A 60 0.01 -0.24 0.98
N SER A 61 0.61 -1.24 1.62
CA SER A 61 0.59 -2.62 1.11
C SER A 61 -0.47 -3.46 1.83
N TYR A 62 -1.20 -4.25 1.05
CA TYR A 62 -2.25 -5.15 1.49
C TYR A 62 -1.97 -6.55 0.96
N ASP A 63 -2.25 -7.57 1.76
CA ASP A 63 -2.12 -8.96 1.32
C ASP A 63 -3.29 -9.34 0.37
N GLU A 64 -4.47 -8.76 0.60
CA GLU A 64 -5.68 -9.02 -0.17
C GLU A 64 -6.09 -7.84 -1.06
N LYS A 65 -6.61 -8.16 -2.25
CA LYS A 65 -7.14 -7.15 -3.18
C LYS A 65 -8.34 -6.41 -2.58
N ALA A 66 -9.20 -7.14 -1.88
CA ALA A 66 -10.43 -6.61 -1.32
C ALA A 66 -10.13 -5.48 -0.32
N ASP A 67 -9.12 -5.66 0.54
CA ASP A 67 -8.71 -4.66 1.51
C ASP A 67 -8.18 -3.38 0.83
N ALA A 68 -7.33 -3.53 -0.18
CA ALA A 68 -6.83 -2.39 -0.95
C ALA A 68 -7.97 -1.60 -1.63
N VAL A 69 -8.95 -2.32 -2.20
CA VAL A 69 -10.14 -1.72 -2.83
C VAL A 69 -11.04 -1.03 -1.80
N SER A 70 -11.23 -1.65 -0.63
CA SER A 70 -12.01 -1.06 0.46
C SER A 70 -11.40 0.26 0.92
N ALA A 71 -10.08 0.27 1.17
CA ALA A 71 -9.36 1.47 1.58
C ALA A 71 -9.41 2.58 0.52
N LYS A 72 -9.21 2.23 -0.77
CA LYS A 72 -9.38 3.18 -1.88
C LYS A 72 -10.78 3.80 -1.89
N THR A 73 -11.80 2.97 -1.75
CA THR A 73 -13.21 3.41 -1.76
C THR A 73 -13.48 4.36 -0.59
N GLU A 74 -13.00 4.04 0.61
CA GLU A 74 -13.13 4.92 1.77
C GLU A 74 -12.45 6.30 1.56
N ILE A 75 -11.25 6.32 0.96
CA ILE A 75 -10.55 7.57 0.61
C ILE A 75 -11.36 8.39 -0.39
N GLU A 76 -11.84 7.78 -1.48
CA GLU A 76 -12.63 8.48 -2.50
C GLU A 76 -13.95 9.01 -1.93
N HIS A 77 -14.59 8.27 -1.03
CA HIS A 77 -15.79 8.71 -0.33
C HIS A 77 -15.53 9.84 0.66
N TYR A 78 -14.33 9.90 1.25
CA TYR A 78 -13.91 11.02 2.10
C TYR A 78 -13.68 12.27 1.24
N LEU A 79 -12.95 12.14 0.14
CA LEU A 79 -12.65 13.24 -0.78
C LEU A 79 -13.95 13.91 -1.28
N LYS A 80 -14.89 13.13 -1.81
CA LYS A 80 -16.19 13.63 -2.30
C LYS A 80 -17.07 14.31 -1.25
N ARG A 81 -16.85 14.04 0.05
CA ARG A 81 -17.63 14.66 1.13
C ARG A 81 -17.05 15.99 1.59
N ASN A 82 -15.80 16.28 1.25
CA ASN A 82 -15.09 17.51 1.65
C ASN A 82 -14.84 18.48 0.48
N GLU A 83 -15.30 18.14 -0.74
CA GLU A 83 -15.48 19.06 -1.87
C GLU A 83 -16.72 19.95 -1.68
#